data_AF-A0A9D8KGH2-F1
#
_entry.id   AF-A0A9D8KGH2-F1
#
_cell.length_a   1.000
_cell.length_b   1.000
_cell.length_c   1.000
_cell.angle_alpha   90.00
_cell.angle_beta   90.00
_cell.angle_gamma   90.00
#
_symmetry.space_group_name_H-M   'P 1'
#
loop_
_entity.id
_entity.type
_entity.pdbx_description
1 polymer ?
#
loop_
_entity_poly.entity_id
_entity_poly.type
_entity_poly.pdbx_seq_one_letter_code
_entity_poly.pdbx_strand_id
1 'polypeptide(L)'
;MKRTKINFWVDTLIFINFVGAIFTGVLLHRFPPELKENLIFGVNRYDWGDLHWMLCLSLILLCAIHLVLHWGWININFNKYLRVGPKTLIGFILMIVLLSGILAPMFLTSGFPNRKEFKDTYPKTLSGDVEVKVDVSGY
;
A
#
# COMPACT_ATOMS: atom_id res chain seq x y z
N MET A 1 -21.05 -7.41 -26.41
CA MET A 1 -20.78 -8.80 -26.00
C MET A 1 -21.10 -8.97 -24.52
N LYS A 2 -21.78 -10.07 -24.18
CA LYS A 2 -22.28 -10.54 -22.86
C LYS A 2 -21.59 -9.88 -21.65
N ARG A 3 -22.29 -9.06 -20.85
CA ARG A 3 -21.84 -8.55 -19.53
C ARG A 3 -21.14 -9.63 -18.70
N THR A 4 -21.65 -10.85 -18.77
CA THR A 4 -21.08 -12.06 -18.17
C THR A 4 -19.62 -12.34 -18.57
N LYS A 5 -19.23 -12.08 -19.83
CA LYS A 5 -17.83 -12.22 -20.28
C LYS A 5 -16.93 -11.17 -19.63
N ILE A 6 -17.39 -9.93 -19.50
CA ILE A 6 -16.62 -8.86 -18.83
C ILE A 6 -16.44 -9.21 -17.36
N ASN A 7 -17.51 -9.61 -16.67
CA ASN A 7 -17.44 -10.02 -15.27
C ASN A 7 -16.47 -11.19 -15.08
N PHE A 8 -16.56 -12.23 -15.93
CA PHE A 8 -15.66 -13.38 -15.87
C PHE A 8 -14.18 -12.97 -16.01
N TRP A 9 -13.85 -12.08 -16.95
CA TRP A 9 -12.49 -11.60 -17.12
C TRP A 9 -12.01 -10.73 -15.96
N VAL A 10 -12.85 -9.83 -15.45
CA VAL A 10 -12.50 -9.01 -14.28
C VAL A 10 -12.24 -9.90 -13.06
N ASP A 11 -13.10 -10.88 -12.79
CA ASP A 11 -12.93 -11.80 -11.66
C ASP A 11 -11.67 -12.66 -11.82
N THR A 12 -11.38 -13.11 -13.03
CA THR A 12 -10.16 -13.87 -13.34
C THR A 12 -8.91 -13.01 -13.14
N LEU A 13 -8.93 -11.76 -13.59
CA LEU A 13 -7.81 -10.82 -13.40
C LEU A 13 -7.60 -10.50 -11.92
N ILE A 14 -8.68 -10.30 -11.15
CA ILE A 14 -8.60 -10.13 -9.70
C ILE A 14 -7.95 -11.34 -9.05
N PHE A 15 -8.39 -12.55 -9.40
CA PHE A 15 -7.85 -13.78 -8.82
C PHE A 15 -6.36 -13.95 -9.10
N ILE A 16 -5.93 -13.76 -10.35
CA ILE A 16 -4.51 -13.85 -10.74
C ILE A 16 -3.69 -12.79 -9.99
N ASN A 17 -4.18 -11.56 -9.95
CA ASN A 17 -3.48 -10.45 -9.28
C ASN A 17 -3.38 -10.70 -7.76
N PHE A 18 -4.45 -11.18 -7.14
CA PHE A 18 -4.46 -11.55 -5.73
C PHE A 18 -3.43 -12.64 -5.40
N VAL A 19 -3.36 -13.70 -6.22
CA VAL A 19 -2.34 -14.76 -6.05
C VAL A 19 -0.93 -14.17 -6.18
N GLY A 20 -0.70 -13.30 -7.17
CA GLY A 20 0.58 -12.60 -7.33
C GLY A 20 0.95 -11.72 -6.14
N ALA A 21 -0.02 -10.97 -5.60
CA ALA A 21 0.17 -10.12 -4.43
C ALA A 21 0.51 -10.95 -3.18
N ILE A 22 -0.17 -12.08 -2.96
CA ILE A 22 0.17 -13.00 -1.86
C ILE A 22 1.58 -13.55 -2.04
N PHE A 23 1.89 -14.06 -3.24
CA PHE A 23 3.20 -14.66 -3.52
C PHE A 23 4.34 -13.68 -3.24
N THR A 24 4.24 -12.47 -3.80
CA THR A 24 5.23 -11.41 -3.59
C THR A 24 5.28 -10.91 -2.15
N GLY A 25 4.14 -10.85 -1.46
CA GLY A 25 4.08 -10.48 -0.04
C GLY A 25 4.76 -11.51 0.88
N VAL A 26 4.52 -12.81 0.65
CA VAL A 26 5.17 -13.90 1.39
C VAL A 26 6.68 -13.91 1.11
N LEU A 27 7.07 -13.69 -0.15
CA LEU A 27 8.46 -13.57 -0.55
C LEU A 27 9.12 -12.41 0.23
N LEU A 28 8.59 -11.19 0.16
CA LEU A 28 9.14 -10.03 0.86
C LEU A 28 9.16 -10.18 2.39
N HIS A 29 8.20 -10.92 2.96
CA HIS A 29 8.18 -11.22 4.39
C HIS A 29 9.30 -12.20 4.79
N ARG A 30 9.60 -13.19 3.94
CA ARG A 30 10.63 -14.20 4.23
C ARG A 30 12.05 -13.68 4.02
N PHE A 31 12.25 -12.67 3.18
CA PHE A 31 13.57 -12.12 2.86
C PHE A 31 13.82 -10.79 3.60
N PRO A 32 14.64 -10.79 4.67
CA PRO A 32 14.91 -9.59 5.46
C PRO A 32 15.69 -8.54 4.66
N PRO A 33 15.49 -7.24 4.93
CA PRO A 33 16.09 -6.13 4.19
C PRO A 33 17.61 -6.01 4.35
N GLU A 34 18.19 -6.73 5.32
CA GLU A 34 19.62 -6.70 5.66
C GLU A 34 20.49 -7.41 4.61
N LEU A 35 19.89 -8.28 3.79
CA LEU A 35 20.55 -9.04 2.74
C LEU A 35 20.47 -8.30 1.39
N LYS A 36 21.07 -7.10 1.33
CA LYS A 36 21.03 -6.22 0.15
C LYS A 36 21.57 -6.83 -1.15
N GLU A 37 22.43 -7.85 -1.04
CA GLU A 37 23.10 -8.49 -2.20
C GLU A 37 22.44 -9.79 -2.67
N ASN A 38 21.42 -10.28 -1.96
CA ASN A 38 20.78 -11.55 -2.33
C ASN A 38 19.76 -11.34 -3.46
N LEU A 39 20.15 -11.77 -4.65
CA LEU A 39 19.27 -11.84 -5.82
C LEU A 39 18.29 -13.00 -5.66
N ILE A 40 17.00 -12.69 -5.59
CA ILE A 40 15.93 -13.70 -5.58
C ILE A 40 15.47 -13.85 -7.04
N PHE A 41 15.70 -15.02 -7.63
CA PHE A 41 15.51 -15.25 -9.08
C PHE A 41 16.28 -14.26 -9.98
N GLY A 42 17.44 -13.78 -9.54
CA GLY A 42 18.22 -12.79 -10.31
C GLY A 42 17.71 -11.35 -10.18
N VAL A 43 16.72 -11.10 -9.33
CA VAL A 43 16.07 -9.79 -9.15
C VAL A 43 16.26 -9.30 -7.71
N ASN A 44 16.45 -7.99 -7.53
CA ASN A 44 16.68 -7.41 -6.21
C ASN A 44 15.38 -7.41 -5.39
N ARG A 45 15.50 -7.47 -4.05
CA ARG A 45 14.36 -7.34 -3.13
C ARG A 45 13.58 -6.05 -3.37
N TYR A 46 14.27 -4.97 -3.75
CA TYR A 46 13.62 -3.68 -4.05
C TYR A 46 12.65 -3.80 -5.23
N ASP A 47 13.06 -4.45 -6.32
CA ASP A 47 12.21 -4.63 -7.50
C ASP A 47 11.00 -5.54 -7.19
N TRP A 48 11.19 -6.57 -6.35
CA TRP A 48 10.08 -7.37 -5.83
C TRP A 48 9.11 -6.54 -4.98
N GLY A 49 9.62 -5.56 -4.25
CA GLY A 49 8.84 -4.56 -3.51
C GLY A 49 8.00 -3.70 -4.42
N ASP A 50 8.60 -3.16 -5.48
CA ASP A 50 7.91 -2.35 -6.47
C ASP A 50 6.84 -3.15 -7.22
N LEU A 51 7.14 -4.40 -7.60
CA LEU A 51 6.16 -5.30 -8.20
C LEU A 51 4.99 -5.56 -7.25
N HIS A 52 5.26 -5.88 -5.98
CA HIS A 52 4.22 -6.09 -4.97
C HIS A 52 3.34 -4.85 -4.82
N TRP A 53 3.95 -3.67 -4.78
CA TRP A 53 3.23 -2.40 -4.70
C TRP A 53 2.31 -2.18 -5.91
N MET A 54 2.79 -2.41 -7.13
CA MET A 54 2.00 -2.28 -8.34
C MET A 54 0.85 -3.30 -8.41
N LEU A 55 1.08 -4.53 -7.94
CA LEU A 55 0.04 -5.56 -7.83
C LEU A 55 -1.05 -5.13 -6.85
N CYS A 56 -0.69 -4.69 -5.65
CA CYS A 56 -1.64 -4.20 -4.64
C CYS A 56 -2.47 -3.01 -5.15
N LEU A 57 -1.83 -2.03 -5.81
CA LEU A 57 -2.55 -0.89 -6.39
C LEU A 57 -3.52 -1.31 -7.49
N SER A 58 -3.07 -2.21 -8.37
CA SER A 58 -3.91 -2.75 -9.45
C SER A 58 -5.06 -3.59 -8.91
N LEU A 59 -4.85 -4.34 -7.83
CA LEU A 59 -5.88 -5.13 -7.16
C LEU A 59 -6.96 -4.23 -6.57
N ILE A 60 -6.60 -3.11 -5.94
CA ILE A 60 -7.57 -2.13 -5.43
C ILE A 60 -8.43 -1.59 -6.58
N LEU A 61 -7.81 -1.21 -7.71
CA LEU A 61 -8.52 -0.71 -8.88
C LEU A 61 -9.48 -1.76 -9.46
N LEU A 62 -9.02 -3.00 -9.62
CA LEU A 62 -9.83 -4.09 -10.14
C LEU A 62 -11.01 -4.42 -9.20
N CYS A 63 -10.78 -4.43 -7.88
CA CYS A 63 -11.85 -4.59 -6.89
C CYS A 63 -12.88 -3.47 -6.98
N ALA A 64 -12.47 -2.21 -7.16
CA ALA A 64 -13.39 -1.10 -7.35
C ALA A 64 -14.27 -1.29 -8.61
N ILE A 65 -13.66 -1.70 -9.73
CA ILE A 65 -14.39 -2.02 -10.97
C ILE A 65 -15.36 -3.18 -10.74
N HIS A 66 -14.94 -4.25 -10.06
CA HIS A 66 -15.79 -5.39 -9.72
C HIS A 66 -16.99 -4.96 -8.86
N LEU A 67 -16.78 -4.13 -7.84
CA LEU A 67 -17.88 -3.61 -7.01
C LEU A 67 -18.91 -2.83 -7.84
N VAL A 68 -18.45 -1.96 -8.76
CA VAL A 68 -19.33 -1.20 -9.65
C VAL A 68 -20.11 -2.13 -10.59
N LEU A 69 -19.45 -3.14 -11.17
CA LEU A 69 -20.10 -4.13 -12.05
C LEU A 69 -21.16 -4.96 -11.30
N HIS A 70 -20.92 -5.26 -10.02
CA HIS A 70 -21.81 -6.06 -9.19
C HIS A 70 -22.79 -5.24 -8.33
N TRP A 71 -22.83 -3.91 -8.48
CA TRP A 71 -23.63 -3.01 -7.64
C TRP A 71 -25.12 -3.38 -7.55
N GLY A 72 -25.71 -3.83 -8.67
CA GLY A 72 -27.11 -4.28 -8.69
C GLY A 72 -27.35 -5.52 -7.82
N TRP A 73 -26.42 -6.47 -7.83
CA TRP A 73 -26.48 -7.66 -6.97
C TRP A 73 -26.30 -7.27 -5.49
N ILE A 74 -25.38 -6.35 -5.20
CA ILE A 74 -25.15 -5.85 -3.83
C ILE A 74 -26.45 -5.27 -3.27
N ASN A 75 -27.13 -4.38 -3.99
CA ASN A 75 -28.36 -3.74 -3.53
C ASN A 75 -29.47 -4.75 -3.20
N ILE A 76 -29.65 -5.77 -4.05
CA ILE A 76 -30.67 -6.80 -3.86
C ILE A 76 -30.34 -7.68 -2.65
N ASN A 77 -29.10 -8.15 -2.53
CA ASN A 77 -28.71 -9.08 -1.47
C ASN A 77 -28.61 -8.39 -0.11
N PHE A 78 -28.12 -7.16 -0.05
CA PHE A 78 -28.06 -6.40 1.21
C PHE A 78 -29.45 -6.16 1.80
N ASN A 79 -30.40 -5.75 0.96
CA ASN A 79 -31.76 -5.53 1.43
C ASN A 79 -32.42 -6.86 1.88
N LYS A 80 -32.12 -7.96 1.19
CA LYS A 80 -32.66 -9.29 1.52
C LYS A 80 -32.12 -9.87 2.83
N TYR A 81 -30.80 -9.84 3.03
CA TYR A 81 -30.17 -10.55 4.16
C TYR A 81 -29.94 -9.65 5.37
N LEU A 82 -29.53 -8.41 5.16
CA LEU A 82 -29.13 -7.53 6.25
C LEU A 82 -30.22 -6.51 6.60
N ARG A 83 -31.24 -6.34 5.75
CA ARG A 83 -32.32 -5.33 5.89
C ARG A 83 -31.81 -3.91 6.14
N VAL A 84 -30.53 -3.65 5.89
CA VAL A 84 -29.91 -2.32 5.97
C VAL A 84 -29.82 -1.74 4.57
N GLY A 85 -30.16 -0.45 4.47
CA GLY A 85 -30.03 0.28 3.22
C GLY A 85 -28.55 0.46 2.83
N PRO A 86 -28.25 0.60 1.52
CA PRO A 86 -26.87 0.77 1.03
C PRO A 86 -26.15 1.99 1.62
N LYS A 87 -26.88 2.99 2.10
CA LYS A 87 -26.33 4.17 2.81
C LYS A 87 -25.65 3.81 4.12
N THR A 88 -26.16 2.81 4.84
CA THR A 88 -25.58 2.35 6.11
C THR A 88 -24.25 1.64 5.88
N LEU A 89 -24.12 0.88 4.77
CA LEU A 89 -22.87 0.24 4.37
C LEU A 89 -21.77 1.26 4.07
N ILE A 90 -22.10 2.33 3.33
CA ILE A 90 -21.16 3.43 3.07
C ILE A 90 -20.71 4.06 4.40
N GLY A 91 -21.64 4.23 5.35
CA GLY A 91 -21.31 4.69 6.70
C GLY A 91 -20.29 3.78 7.42
N PHE A 92 -20.49 2.46 7.39
CA PHE A 92 -19.54 1.51 7.97
C PHE A 92 -18.17 1.54 7.28
N ILE A 93 -18.13 1.62 5.95
CA ILE A 93 -16.88 1.72 5.19
C ILE A 93 -16.12 2.99 5.58
N LEU A 94 -16.81 4.14 5.61
CA LEU A 94 -16.21 5.41 6.04
C LEU A 94 -15.71 5.33 7.49
N MET A 95 -16.46 4.70 8.38
CA MET A 95 -16.05 4.49 9.77
C MET A 95 -14.77 3.65 9.87
N ILE A 96 -14.67 2.56 9.12
CA ILE A 96 -13.47 1.71 9.09
C ILE A 96 -12.27 2.49 8.51
N VAL A 97 -12.47 3.27 7.44
CA VAL A 97 -11.42 4.11 6.86
C VAL A 97 -10.91 5.13 7.88
N LEU A 98 -11.81 5.83 8.56
CA LEU A 98 -11.46 6.81 9.59
C LEU A 98 -10.71 6.15 10.77
N LEU A 99 -11.20 5.00 11.24
CA LEU A 99 -10.52 4.22 12.29
C LEU A 99 -9.11 3.79 11.84
N SER A 100 -8.97 3.31 10.60
CA SER A 100 -7.66 2.94 10.06
C SER A 100 -6.72 4.15 9.98
N GLY A 101 -7.21 5.32 9.61
CA GLY A 101 -6.41 6.55 9.55
C GLY A 101 -5.92 7.03 10.91
N ILE A 102 -6.60 6.67 11.99
CA ILE A 102 -6.19 6.97 13.37
C ILE A 102 -5.23 5.89 13.91
N LEU A 103 -5.51 4.62 13.63
CA LEU A 103 -4.72 3.49 14.14
C LEU A 103 -3.39 3.31 13.39
N ALA A 104 -3.37 3.52 12.07
CA ALA A 104 -2.18 3.29 11.25
C ALA A 104 -0.98 4.15 11.68
N PRO A 105 -1.11 5.45 11.97
CA PRO A 105 -0.03 6.26 12.52
C PRO A 105 0.47 5.74 13.86
N MET A 106 -0.39 5.21 14.74
CA MET A 106 0.05 4.73 16.05
C MET A 106 0.91 3.46 15.94
N PHE A 107 0.55 2.53 15.05
CA PHE A 107 1.38 1.35 14.81
C PHE A 107 2.64 1.68 14.02
N LEU A 108 2.56 2.53 12.99
CA LEU A 108 3.70 2.95 12.19
C LEU A 108 4.69 3.83 12.96
N THR A 109 4.23 4.65 13.91
CA THR A 109 5.11 5.56 14.65
C THR A 109 5.69 4.99 15.94
N SER A 110 5.20 3.83 16.39
CA SER A 110 5.70 3.16 17.59
C SER A 110 7.19 2.82 17.57
N GLY A 111 7.80 2.71 16.38
CA GLY A 111 9.22 2.39 16.20
C GLY A 111 10.16 3.58 15.98
N PHE A 112 9.68 4.83 15.96
CA PHE A 112 10.58 5.98 15.76
C PHE A 112 11.31 6.34 17.06
N PRO A 113 12.63 6.57 17.02
CA PRO A 113 13.39 7.04 18.17
C PRO A 113 12.85 8.38 18.65
N ASN A 114 12.86 8.59 19.96
CA ASN A 114 12.37 9.84 20.54
C ASN A 114 13.22 11.00 20.01
N ARG A 115 12.61 12.17 19.74
CA ARG A 115 13.32 13.38 19.27
C ARG A 115 14.58 13.69 20.09
N LYS A 116 14.56 13.37 21.39
CA LYS A 116 15.72 13.53 22.28
C LYS A 116 16.85 12.58 21.89
N GLU A 117 16.57 11.29 21.74
CA GLU A 117 17.54 10.28 21.32
C GLU A 117 18.13 10.55 19.92
N PHE A 118 17.32 11.05 18.98
CA PHE A 118 17.81 11.42 17.65
C PHE A 118 18.87 12.54 17.71
N LYS A 119 18.67 13.53 18.58
CA LYS A 119 19.57 14.68 18.75
C LYS A 119 20.90 14.29 19.42
N ASP A 120 20.86 13.24 20.26
CA ASP A 120 22.04 12.74 20.98
C ASP A 120 22.83 11.72 20.13
N THR A 121 22.15 11.00 19.23
CA THR A 121 22.77 10.01 18.32
C THR A 121 23.49 10.65 17.13
N TYR A 122 22.97 11.77 16.61
CA TYR A 122 23.60 12.54 15.52
C TYR A 122 24.03 13.91 16.05
N PRO A 123 25.31 14.08 16.46
CA PRO A 123 25.79 15.38 16.88
C PRO A 123 25.64 16.39 15.73
N LYS A 124 25.37 17.65 16.09
CA LYS A 124 25.16 18.82 15.22
C LYS A 124 26.23 19.10 14.14
N THR A 125 27.21 18.23 13.94
CA THR A 125 28.29 18.41 12.96
C THR A 125 27.83 18.33 11.50
N LEU A 126 26.62 17.85 11.23
CA LEU A 126 25.98 17.93 9.90
C LEU A 126 25.11 19.19 9.71
N SER A 127 24.84 19.96 10.77
CA SER A 127 24.36 21.34 10.68
C SER A 127 25.54 22.30 10.87
N GLY A 128 26.71 21.92 10.36
CA GLY A 128 27.83 22.84 10.20
C GLY A 128 27.47 23.80 9.08
N ASP A 129 27.43 25.07 9.41
CA ASP A 129 27.39 26.17 8.48
C ASP A 129 28.46 25.91 7.41
N VAL A 130 28.04 25.44 6.23
CA VAL A 130 28.88 25.56 5.04
C VAL A 130 28.84 27.03 4.69
N GLU A 131 29.67 27.83 5.38
CA GLU A 131 30.18 29.08 4.83
C GLU A 131 30.90 28.69 3.54
N VAL A 132 30.15 28.70 2.44
CA VAL A 132 30.71 28.72 1.11
C VAL A 132 31.50 30.01 1.01
N LYS A 133 32.80 29.97 1.33
CA LYS A 133 33.75 30.98 0.89
C LYS A 133 33.82 30.87 -0.63
N VAL A 134 32.99 31.66 -1.30
CA VAL A 134 33.13 31.90 -2.74
C VAL A 134 34.42 32.70 -2.91
N ASP A 135 35.49 32.01 -3.30
CA ASP A 135 36.73 32.65 -3.73
C ASP A 135 36.49 33.29 -5.12
N VAL A 136 36.20 34.59 -5.13
CA VAL A 136 36.11 35.40 -6.34
C VAL A 136 37.49 36.00 -6.62
N SER A 137 38.45 35.17 -7.02
CA SER A 137 39.76 35.63 -7.49
C SER A 137 40.25 34.81 -8.68
N GLY A 138 39.49 34.88 -9.77
CA GLY A 138 39.94 34.32 -11.03
C GLY A 138 39.10 34.80 -12.19
N TYR A 139 39.20 36.10 -12.52
CA TYR A 139 39.20 36.67 -13.89
C TYR A 139 39.74 38.10 -13.82
#